data_AF-X0ZJ47-F1
#
_entry.id   AF-X0ZJ47-F1
#
_cell.length_a   1.000
_cell.length_b   1.000
_cell.length_c   1.000
_cell.angle_alpha   90.00
_cell.angle_beta   90.00
_cell.angle_gamma   90.00
#
_symmetry.space_group_name_H-M   'P 1'
#
loop_
_entity.id
_entity.type
_entity.pdbx_description
1 polymer ?
#
loop_
_entity_poly.entity_id
_entity_poly.type
_entity_poly.pdbx_seq_one_letter_code
_entity_poly.pdbx_strand_id
1 'polypeptide(L)'
;EDQGLINNEVQTIIQDKKGNIWFGTLGGLAQTDGKIMITYDEIEGLYNKKIYSLAEDRYGNIWIGTFGGGLYKFNINSQDSMPVQFIIDDTQLSSNNIYSL
;
A
#
# COMPACT_ATOMS: atom_id res chain seq x y z
N GLU A 1 -7.73 14.64 -18.99
CA GLU A 1 -8.22 13.30 -18.60
C GLU A 1 -7.35 12.84 -17.45
N ASP A 2 -7.86 13.02 -16.24
CA ASP A 2 -7.12 12.80 -14.99
C ASP A 2 -7.25 11.33 -14.56
N GLN A 3 -6.63 10.42 -15.30
CA GLN A 3 -6.53 9.00 -14.95
C GLN A 3 -5.25 8.71 -14.16
N GLY A 4 -4.86 9.62 -13.27
CA GLY A 4 -3.56 9.61 -12.60
C GLY A 4 -3.70 9.88 -11.11
N LEU A 5 -3.33 8.87 -10.31
CA LEU A 5 -3.27 8.82 -8.85
C LEU A 5 -4.59 9.06 -8.12
N ILE A 6 -4.91 8.18 -7.17
CA ILE A 6 -6.08 8.33 -6.29
C ILE A 6 -6.01 9.60 -5.43
N ASN A 7 -4.80 10.11 -5.20
CA ASN A 7 -4.52 11.30 -4.42
C ASN A 7 -3.14 11.86 -4.79
N ASN A 8 -3.02 13.18 -4.83
CA ASN A 8 -1.80 13.88 -5.26
C ASN A 8 -0.77 14.09 -4.13
N GLU A 9 -1.09 13.73 -2.89
CA GLU A 9 -0.22 13.80 -1.72
C GLU A 9 0.53 12.47 -1.53
N VAL A 10 1.54 12.26 -2.37
CA VAL A 10 2.43 11.09 -2.30
C VAL A 10 3.38 11.23 -1.10
N GLN A 11 3.36 10.26 -0.19
CA GLN A 11 4.20 10.21 1.01
C GLN A 11 5.44 9.31 0.82
N THR A 12 5.31 8.26 0.00
CA THR A 12 6.38 7.28 -0.21
C THR A 12 6.30 6.68 -1.61
N ILE A 13 7.47 6.33 -2.16
CA ILE A 13 7.62 5.71 -3.47
C ILE A 13 8.63 4.57 -3.35
N ILE A 14 8.31 3.40 -3.87
CA ILE A 14 9.27 2.30 -4.05
C ILE A 14 9.18 1.75 -5.48
N GLN A 15 10.27 1.16 -5.96
CA GLN A 15 10.26 0.30 -7.13
C GLN A 15 10.38 -1.14 -6.67
N ASP A 16 9.47 -2.02 -7.13
CA ASP A 16 9.56 -3.45 -6.84
C ASP A 16 10.59 -4.16 -7.74
N LYS A 17 10.94 -5.40 -7.40
CA LYS A 17 11.89 -6.23 -8.17
C LYS A 17 11.43 -6.53 -9.61
N LYS A 18 10.15 -6.34 -9.94
CA LYS A 18 9.61 -6.51 -11.30
C LYS A 18 9.65 -5.21 -12.10
N GLY A 19 10.07 -4.11 -11.48
CA GLY A 19 10.19 -2.79 -12.08
C GLY A 19 8.95 -1.92 -11.96
N ASN A 20 7.88 -2.38 -11.29
CA ASN A 20 6.70 -1.55 -11.07
C ASN A 20 6.99 -0.48 -10.02
N ILE A 21 6.37 0.68 -10.18
CA ILE A 21 6.47 1.78 -9.24
C ILE A 21 5.23 1.80 -8.37
N TRP A 22 5.43 1.84 -7.06
CA TRP A 22 4.37 1.90 -6.06
C TRP A 22 4.40 3.27 -5.37
N PHE A 23 3.22 3.85 -5.17
CA PHE A 23 3.02 5.13 -4.51
C PHE A 23 2.12 4.93 -3.29
N GLY A 24 2.64 5.26 -2.12
CA GLY A 24 1.83 5.42 -0.91
C GLY A 24 1.35 6.86 -0.83
N THR A 25 0.04 7.07 -0.79
CA THR A 25 -0.58 8.40 -0.74
C THR A 25 -1.44 8.55 0.51
N LEU A 26 -1.96 9.75 0.77
CA LEU A 26 -2.97 9.93 1.81
C LEU A 26 -4.37 9.41 1.42
N GLY A 27 -4.57 9.03 0.15
CA GLY A 27 -5.82 8.49 -0.38
C GLY A 27 -5.78 7.01 -0.74
N GLY A 28 -4.66 6.32 -0.51
CA GLY A 28 -4.50 4.89 -0.78
C GLY A 28 -3.20 4.53 -1.47
N LEU A 29 -3.15 3.31 -1.99
CA LEU A 29 -1.99 2.76 -2.69
C LEU A 29 -2.20 2.89 -4.21
N ALA A 30 -1.17 3.25 -4.95
CA ALA A 30 -1.18 3.16 -6.41
C ALA A 30 0.04 2.38 -6.91
N GLN A 31 -0.13 1.68 -8.03
CA GLN A 31 0.92 0.95 -8.74
C GLN A 31 0.90 1.34 -10.22
N THR A 32 2.08 1.43 -10.85
CA THR A 32 2.19 1.52 -12.30
C THR A 32 3.37 0.74 -12.85
N ASP A 33 3.19 0.18 -14.05
CA ASP A 33 4.26 -0.39 -14.89
C ASP A 33 4.85 0.65 -15.87
N GLY A 34 4.46 1.93 -15.74
CA GLY A 34 4.82 3.02 -16.65
C GLY A 34 3.84 3.20 -17.82
N LYS A 35 2.81 2.35 -17.94
CA LYS A 35 1.74 2.46 -18.95
C LYS A 35 0.36 2.55 -18.32
N ILE A 36 0.09 1.69 -17.35
CA ILE A 36 -1.20 1.58 -16.68
C ILE A 36 -1.02 1.94 -15.21
N MET A 37 -1.98 2.67 -14.65
CA MET A 37 -2.03 2.94 -13.22
C MET A 37 -3.21 2.20 -12.59
N ILE A 38 -2.95 1.50 -11.49
CA ILE A 38 -3.93 0.78 -10.70
C ILE A 38 -3.92 1.37 -9.30
N THR A 39 -5.10 1.57 -8.71
CA THR A 39 -5.26 2.09 -7.36
C THR A 39 -5.94 1.05 -6.48
N TYR A 40 -5.54 0.97 -5.21
CA TYR A 40 -6.08 0.04 -4.23
C TYR A 40 -6.62 0.83 -3.04
N ASP A 41 -7.88 0.58 -2.69
CA ASP A 41 -8.57 1.22 -1.58
C ASP A 41 -9.32 0.20 -0.69
N GLU A 42 -10.39 0.65 -0.03
CA GLU A 42 -11.23 -0.19 0.84
C GLU A 42 -11.80 -1.42 0.12
N ILE A 43 -12.13 -1.30 -1.17
CA ILE A 43 -12.67 -2.41 -1.98
C ILE A 43 -11.65 -3.55 -2.06
N GLU A 44 -10.37 -3.22 -2.13
CA GLU A 44 -9.27 -4.19 -2.23
C GLU A 44 -8.69 -4.58 -0.86
N GLY A 45 -9.27 -4.10 0.25
CA GLY A 45 -8.92 -4.46 1.62
C GLY A 45 -8.10 -3.42 2.39
N LEU A 46 -7.85 -2.24 1.81
CA LEU A 46 -7.13 -1.15 2.45
C LEU A 46 -8.10 -0.20 3.18
N TYR A 47 -8.58 -0.62 4.36
CA TYR A 47 -9.54 0.14 5.15
C TYR A 47 -8.99 1.47 5.71
N ASN A 48 -7.67 1.59 5.86
CA ASN A 48 -7.03 2.85 6.21
C ASN A 48 -6.07 3.30 5.12
N LYS A 49 -6.41 4.43 4.49
CA LYS A 49 -5.81 4.90 3.23
C LYS A 49 -4.60 5.79 3.40
N LYS A 50 -4.27 6.19 4.64
CA LYS A 50 -3.14 7.10 4.91
C LYS A 50 -1.84 6.31 4.95
N ILE A 51 -1.22 6.10 3.81
CA ILE A 51 0.02 5.32 3.69
C ILE A 51 1.22 6.24 3.89
N TYR A 52 2.13 5.83 4.78
CA TYR A 52 3.37 6.57 5.09
C TYR A 52 4.63 5.82 4.71
N SER A 53 4.58 4.49 4.68
CA SER A 53 5.75 3.67 4.36
C SER A 53 5.37 2.44 3.54
N LEU A 54 6.29 2.06 2.65
CA LEU A 54 6.18 0.89 1.79
C LEU A 54 7.51 0.14 1.80
N ALA A 55 7.46 -1.19 1.82
CA ALA A 55 8.65 -2.02 1.69
C ALA A 55 8.34 -3.33 0.96
N GLU A 56 9.18 -3.74 0.03
CA GLU A 56 9.06 -5.06 -0.62
C GLU A 56 9.83 -6.12 0.19
N ASP A 57 9.19 -7.27 0.45
CA ASP A 57 9.87 -8.41 1.07
C ASP A 57 10.61 -9.30 0.07
N ARG A 58 11.30 -10.33 0.58
CA ARG A 58 12.04 -11.29 -0.25
C ARG A 58 11.15 -12.11 -1.20
N TYR A 59 9.85 -12.21 -0.92
CA TYR A 59 8.87 -12.96 -1.72
C TYR A 59 8.12 -12.06 -2.71
N GLY A 60 8.38 -10.75 -2.71
CA GLY A 60 7.76 -9.76 -3.59
C GLY A 60 6.44 -9.21 -3.08
N ASN A 61 6.06 -9.45 -1.82
CA ASN A 61 4.91 -8.79 -1.22
C ASN A 61 5.27 -7.37 -0.84
N ILE A 62 4.28 -6.47 -0.90
CA ILE A 62 4.46 -5.08 -0.47
C ILE A 62 3.87 -4.91 0.92
N TRP A 63 4.71 -4.57 1.89
CA TRP A 63 4.31 -4.15 3.22
C TRP A 63 3.91 -2.69 3.19
N ILE A 64 2.80 -2.37 3.86
CA ILE A 64 2.16 -1.06 3.83
C ILE A 64 1.98 -0.58 5.27
N GLY A 65 2.76 0.44 5.64
CA GLY A 65 2.64 1.11 6.92
C GLY A 65 1.69 2.29 6.81
N THR A 66 0.68 2.31 7.67
CA THR A 66 -0.36 3.36 7.67
C THR A 66 -0.30 4.23 8.91
N PHE A 67 -0.92 5.40 8.86
CA PHE A 67 -1.18 6.22 10.03
C PHE A 67 -2.56 5.88 10.63
N GLY A 68 -2.53 5.30 11.83
CA GLY A 68 -3.70 4.92 12.61
C GLY A 68 -4.33 3.60 12.20
N GLY A 69 -3.89 2.99 11.10
CA GLY A 69 -4.42 1.72 10.60
C GLY A 69 -3.52 0.53 10.85
N GLY A 70 -2.29 0.71 11.35
CA GLY A 70 -1.34 -0.37 11.58
C GLY A 70 -0.67 -0.86 10.29
N LEU A 71 -0.36 -2.16 10.25
CA LEU A 71 0.42 -2.79 9.19
C LEU A 71 -0.47 -3.65 8.28
N TYR A 72 -0.39 -3.38 6.98
CA TYR A 72 -1.03 -4.18 5.93
C TYR A 72 0.02 -4.84 5.04
N LYS A 73 -0.40 -5.87 4.30
CA LYS A 73 0.42 -6.57 3.32
C LYS A 73 -0.36 -6.80 2.03
N PHE A 74 0.20 -6.34 0.91
CA PHE A 74 -0.24 -6.65 -0.43
C PHE A 74 0.39 -7.97 -0.89
N ASN A 75 -0.43 -8.98 -1.15
CA ASN A 75 0.05 -10.26 -1.67
C ASN A 75 0.09 -10.23 -3.20
N ILE A 76 1.31 -10.21 -3.75
CA ILE A 76 1.53 -10.11 -5.20
C ILE A 76 1.04 -11.32 -6.00
N ASN A 77 0.84 -12.46 -5.34
CA ASN A 77 0.36 -13.70 -5.95
C ASN A 77 -1.11 -13.98 -5.59
N SER A 78 -1.81 -13.02 -4.97
CA SER A 78 -3.22 -13.17 -4.64
C SER A 78 -4.04 -13.35 -5.91
N GLN A 79 -4.82 -14.43 -5.97
CA GLN A 79 -5.93 -14.58 -6.92
C GLN A 79 -7.26 -14.07 -6.32
N ASP A 80 -7.22 -13.64 -5.05
CA ASP A 80 -8.39 -13.13 -4.35
C ASP A 80 -8.71 -11.71 -4.81
N SER A 81 -9.99 -11.36 -4.76
CA SER A 81 -10.47 -10.01 -5.06
C SER A 81 -9.95 -8.94 -4.08
N MET A 82 -9.41 -9.35 -2.92
CA MET A 82 -8.83 -8.49 -1.90
C MET A 82 -7.34 -8.84 -1.71
N PRO A 83 -6.44 -8.26 -2.52
CA PRO A 83 -5.01 -8.55 -2.42
C PRO A 83 -4.34 -7.91 -1.19
N VAL A 84 -4.98 -6.93 -0.54
CA VAL A 84 -4.47 -6.27 0.67
C VAL A 84 -5.06 -6.92 1.91
N GLN A 85 -4.18 -7.42 2.78
CA GLN A 85 -4.55 -8.07 4.04
C GLN A 85 -4.06 -7.26 5.22
N PHE A 86 -4.91 -7.15 6.24
CA PHE A 86 -4.55 -6.55 7.50
C PHE A 86 -3.72 -7.51 8.36
N ILE A 87 -2.63 -7.04 8.95
CA ILE A 87 -1.67 -7.89 9.67
C ILE A 87 -1.61 -7.57 11.17
N ILE A 88 -1.44 -6.31 11.57
CA ILE A 88 -1.21 -5.91 12.99
C ILE A 88 -1.87 -4.56 13.29
N ASP A 89 -2.58 -4.47 14.44
CA ASP A 89 -3.22 -3.27 15.04
C ASP A 89 -2.69 -2.95 16.46
N ASP A 90 -3.43 -2.10 17.19
CA ASP A 90 -3.11 -1.50 18.49
C ASP A 90 -3.45 -2.45 19.63
N THR A 91 -4.13 -3.54 19.31
CA THR A 91 -4.27 -4.67 20.23
C THR A 91 -2.94 -5.42 20.37
N GLN A 92 -2.04 -5.28 19.38
CA GLN A 92 -0.75 -5.96 19.32
C GLN A 92 0.46 -5.00 19.40
N LEU A 93 0.28 -3.72 19.08
CA LEU A 93 1.28 -2.65 19.22
C LEU A 93 0.78 -1.54 20.15
N SER A 94 1.68 -0.84 20.83
CA SER A 94 1.30 0.33 21.62
C SER A 94 0.85 1.54 20.76
N SER A 95 0.95 1.44 19.42
CA SER A 95 0.54 2.45 18.45
C SER A 95 0.37 1.84 17.06
N ASN A 96 -0.63 2.33 16.31
CA ASN A 96 -0.93 1.95 14.92
C ASN A 96 -0.33 2.90 13.88
N ASN A 97 0.56 3.79 14.29
CA ASN A 97 1.24 4.69 13.38
C ASN A 97 2.56 4.08 12.94
N ILE A 98 2.62 3.66 11.67
CA ILE A 98 3.81 3.07 11.06
C ILE A 98 4.42 4.08 10.09
N TYR A 99 5.39 4.85 10.58
CA TYR A 99 6.05 5.91 9.80
C TYR A 99 7.17 5.42 8.88
N SER A 100 7.78 4.27 9.19
CA SER A 100 8.88 3.70 8.41
C SER A 100 8.84 2.18 8.51
N LEU A 101 9.25 1.52 7.42
CA LEU A 101 9.44 0.08 7.29
C LEU A 101 10.82 -0.21 6.68
#